data_AF-A0A836PMW3-F1
#
_entry.id   AF-A0A836PMW3-F1
#
_cell.length_a   1.000
_cell.length_b   1.000
_cell.length_c   1.000
_cell.angle_alpha   90.00
_cell.angle_beta   90.00
_cell.angle_gamma   90.00
#
_symmetry.space_group_name_H-M   'P 1'
#
loop_
_entity.id
_entity.type
_entity.pdbx_description
1 polymer ?
#
loop_
_entity_poly.entity_id
_entity_poly.type
_entity_poly.pdbx_seq_one_letter_code
_entity_poly.pdbx_strand_id
1 'polypeptide(L)' 'MPRFTTQQTTTYLEVYESVALTTNHGVSGQLTVEVFDGVDYILTDTITDSGSRELFVKSLIIRFTPTNGMVYSVQLGR' A
#
# COMPACT_ATOMS: atom_id res chain seq x y z
N MET A 1 12.01 8.31 -0.15
CA MET A 1 10.53 8.36 -0.10
C MET A 1 10.06 8.60 1.33
N PRO A 2 8.88 9.20 1.51
CA PRO A 2 8.21 9.25 2.82
C PRO A 2 8.01 7.84 3.37
N ARG A 3 8.14 7.69 4.69
CA ARG A 3 7.87 6.45 5.41
C ARG A 3 6.65 6.66 6.30
N PHE A 4 5.78 5.66 6.34
CA PHE A 4 4.50 5.71 7.02
C PHE A 4 4.39 4.59 8.04
N THR A 5 3.84 4.93 9.21
CA THR A 5 3.56 4.01 10.32
C THR A 5 2.10 4.08 10.75
N THR A 6 1.30 4.87 10.03
CA THR A 6 -0.12 5.07 10.25
C THR A 6 -0.89 4.76 8.98
N GLN A 7 -2.21 4.67 9.11
CA GLN A 7 -3.09 4.46 7.97
C GLN A 7 -2.95 5.62 6.98
N GLN A 8 -2.81 5.30 5.69
CA GLN A 8 -2.84 6.27 4.60
C GLN A 8 -3.81 5.80 3.52
N THR A 9 -4.54 6.73 2.93
CA THR A 9 -5.37 6.49 1.75
C THR A 9 -4.86 7.34 0.61
N THR A 10 -4.70 6.77 -0.57
CA THR A 10 -4.21 7.48 -1.76
C THR A 10 -4.99 7.06 -2.98
N THR A 11 -5.38 8.05 -3.78
CA THR A 11 -5.99 7.85 -5.10
C THR A 11 -4.90 7.83 -6.14
N TYR A 12 -4.87 6.77 -6.96
CA TYR A 12 -3.96 6.66 -8.08
C TYR A 12 -4.72 6.89 -9.38
N LEU A 13 -4.35 7.98 -10.06
CA LEU A 13 -4.96 8.40 -11.31
C LEU A 13 -4.55 7.47 -12.47
N GLU A 14 -5.26 7.58 -13.59
CA GLU A 14 -5.03 6.80 -14.82
C GLU A 14 -3.59 6.82 -15.36
N VAL A 15 -2.83 7.87 -15.00
CA VAL A 15 -1.42 8.03 -15.39
C VAL A 15 -0.46 7.14 -14.61
N TYR A 16 -0.90 6.51 -13.52
CA TYR A 16 -0.09 5.59 -12.72
C TYR A 16 -0.61 4.17 -12.90
N GLU A 17 0.16 3.33 -13.58
CA GLU A 17 -0.22 1.92 -13.79
C GLU A 17 0.21 1.04 -12.61
N SER A 18 1.34 1.37 -11.98
CA SER A 18 1.84 0.66 -10.81
C SER A 18 2.49 1.56 -9.76
N VAL A 19 2.70 1.00 -8.57
CA VAL A 19 3.53 1.59 -7.51
C VAL A 19 4.45 0.55 -6.90
N ALA A 20 5.66 0.99 -6.53
CA ALA A 20 6.57 0.21 -5.71
C ALA A 20 6.23 0.44 -4.23
N LEU A 21 5.75 -0.61 -3.57
CA LEU A 21 5.56 -0.68 -2.13
C LEU A 21 6.79 -1.32 -1.50
N THR A 22 7.38 -0.69 -0.49
CA THR A 22 8.44 -1.29 0.32
C THR A 22 8.00 -1.36 1.78
N THR A 23 8.08 -2.56 2.37
CA THR A 23 7.76 -2.82 3.78
C THR A 23 9.02 -3.16 4.56
N ASN A 24 9.18 -2.56 5.74
CA ASN A 24 10.24 -2.87 6.70
C ASN A 24 9.61 -3.26 8.04
N HIS A 25 10.02 -4.42 8.55
CA HIS A 25 9.45 -4.98 9.78
C HIS A 25 10.03 -4.38 11.04
N GLY A 26 9.14 -4.18 12.02
CA GLY A 26 9.45 -4.23 13.44
C GLY A 26 8.84 -5.50 14.06
N VAL A 27 9.49 -6.66 13.88
CA VAL A 27 9.32 -7.96 14.59
C VAL A 27 7.90 -8.61 14.66
N SER A 28 6.77 -7.92 14.49
CA SER A 28 5.42 -8.51 14.56
C SER A 28 4.31 -7.70 13.84
N GLY A 29 4.69 -6.78 12.96
CA GLY A 29 3.77 -5.92 12.22
C GLY A 29 3.17 -6.58 10.98
N GLN A 30 2.02 -6.07 10.53
CA GLN A 30 1.47 -6.35 9.20
C GLN A 30 1.04 -5.05 8.52
N LEU A 31 0.95 -5.09 7.19
CA LEU A 31 0.35 -4.03 6.39
C LEU A 31 -0.86 -4.61 5.66
N THR A 32 -2.05 -4.16 6.00
CA THR A 32 -3.24 -4.45 5.21
C THR A 32 -3.34 -3.45 4.06
N VAL A 33 -3.52 -3.96 2.84
CA VAL A 33 -3.69 -3.19 1.62
C VAL A 33 -5.10 -3.42 1.11
N GLU A 34 -5.85 -2.34 0.95
CA GLU A 34 -7.26 -2.36 0.58
C GLU A 34 -7.48 -1.55 -0.69
N VAL A 35 -8.12 -2.14 -1.70
CA VAL A 35 -8.32 -1.53 -3.00
C VAL A 35 -9.80 -1.31 -3.27
N PHE A 36 -10.17 -0.11 -3.71
CA PHE A 36 -11.55 0.29 -4.01
C PHE A 36 -11.59 1.26 -5.19
N ASP A 37 -12.69 1.25 -5.95
CA ASP A 37 -12.93 2.16 -7.09
C ASP A 37 -13.64 3.47 -6.70
N GLY A 38 -13.90 3.65 -5.40
CA GLY A 38 -14.65 4.79 -4.85
C GLY A 38 -16.13 4.47 -4.56
N VAL A 39 -16.62 3.31 -4.98
CA VAL A 39 -17.97 2.82 -4.68
C VAL A 39 -17.88 1.49 -3.93
N ASP A 40 -17.16 0.52 -4.50
CA ASP A 40 -17.08 -0.85 -4.00
C ASP A 40 -15.66 -1.25 -3.61
N TYR A 41 -15.60 -2.24 -2.73
CA TYR A 41 -14.37 -2.90 -2.31
C TYR A 41 -13.98 -3.99 -3.32
N ILE A 42 -12.76 -3.93 -3.84
CA ILE A 42 -12.30 -4.85 -4.90
C ILE A 42 -11.44 -5.97 -4.32
N LEU A 43 -10.41 -5.64 -3.54
CA LEU A 43 -9.41 -6.61 -3.08
C LEU A 43 -8.78 -6.20 -1.75
N THR A 44 -8.52 -7.19 -0.88
CA THR A 44 -7.68 -7.07 0.33
C THR A 44 -6.45 -7.94 0.18
N ASP A 45 -5.28 -7.42 0.55
CA ASP A 45 -4.08 -8.22 0.82
C ASP A 45 -3.52 -7.88 2.21
N THR A 46 -2.83 -8.85 2.82
CA THR A 46 -2.12 -8.66 4.10
C THR A 46 -0.66 -9.05 3.94
N ILE A 47 0.22 -8.06 4.09
CA ILE A 47 1.66 -8.19 3.92
C ILE A 47 2.30 -8.33 5.29
N THR A 48 2.92 -9.49 5.53
CA THR A 48 3.55 -9.86 6.81
C THR A 48 5.06 -10.08 6.67
N ASP A 49 5.65 -9.77 5.53
CA ASP A 49 7.08 -9.89 5.23
C ASP A 49 7.70 -8.52 4.91
N SER A 50 9.04 -8.46 4.95
CA SER A 50 9.80 -7.30 4.47
C SER A 50 10.23 -7.52 3.04
N GLY A 51 10.15 -6.46 2.24
CA GLY A 51 10.58 -6.50 0.85
C GLY A 51 9.97 -5.38 0.02
N SER A 52 10.24 -5.45 -1.28
CA SER A 52 9.61 -4.58 -2.26
C SER A 52 8.63 -5.39 -3.10
N ARG A 53 7.45 -4.81 -3.33
CA ARG A 53 6.36 -5.36 -4.13
C ARG A 53 5.89 -4.31 -5.13
N GLU A 54 5.47 -4.75 -6.30
CA GLU A 54 4.78 -3.89 -7.25
C GLU A 54 3.27 -4.11 -7.12
N LEU A 55 2.53 -3.02 -6.97
CA LEU A 55 1.06 -3.03 -6.94
C LEU A 55 0.54 -2.36 -8.20
N PHE A 56 -0.45 -2.95 -8.86
CA PHE A 56 -1.13 -2.35 -10.01
C PHE A 56 -2.30 -1.50 -9.51
N VAL A 57 -2.36 -0.22 -9.90
CA VAL A 57 -3.19 0.78 -9.20
C VAL A 57 -4.03 1.68 -10.11
N LYS A 58 -4.04 1.43 -11.42
CA LYS A 58 -4.64 2.33 -12.42
C LYS A 58 -6.13 2.61 -12.12
N SER A 59 -6.44 3.89 -11.86
CA SER A 59 -7.79 4.35 -11.51
C SER A 59 -8.36 3.77 -10.21
N LEU A 60 -7.50 3.38 -9.28
CA LEU A 60 -7.89 2.78 -8.01
C LEU A 60 -7.53 3.69 -6.84
N ILE A 61 -8.30 3.58 -5.77
CA ILE A 61 -7.98 4.13 -4.48
C ILE A 61 -7.45 2.99 -3.60
N ILE A 62 -6.30 3.21 -2.96
CA ILE A 62 -5.70 2.22 -2.08
C ILE A 62 -5.56 2.80 -0.68
N ARG A 63 -5.98 2.01 0.30
CA ARG A 63 -5.75 2.27 1.72
C ARG A 63 -4.73 1.27 2.27
N PHE A 64 -3.75 1.81 2.98
CA PHE A 64 -2.65 1.10 3.60
C PHE A 64 -2.78 1.23 5.10
N THR A 65 -2.94 0.13 5.82
CA THR A 65 -3.18 0.10 7.26
C THR A 65 -2.10 -0.72 7.97
N PRO A 66 -1.04 -0.09 8.50
CA PRO A 66 0.01 -0.81 9.23
C PRO A 66 -0.41 -1.11 10.67
N THR A 67 0.14 -2.19 11.23
CA THR A 67 0.01 -2.55 12.65
C THR A 67 1.37 -2.87 13.27
N ASN A 68 1.43 -2.88 14.61
CA ASN A 68 2.58 -3.30 15.43
C ASN A 68 3.95 -2.85 14.90
N GLY A 69 4.12 -1.55 14.65
CA GLY A 69 5.41 -0.99 14.24
C GLY A 69 5.82 -1.28 12.79
N MET A 70 4.93 -1.83 11.95
CA MET A 70 5.14 -1.92 10.52
C MET A 70 5.38 -0.54 9.92
N VAL A 71 6.48 -0.42 9.16
CA VAL A 71 6.83 0.80 8.43
C VAL A 71 6.78 0.49 6.93
N TYR A 72 6.12 1.33 6.16
CA TYR A 72 6.08 1.18 4.71
C TYR A 72 6.39 2.50 3.99
N SER A 73 6.77 2.39 2.73
CA SER A 73 6.89 3.53 1.83
C SER A 73 6.34 3.15 0.46
N VAL A 74 5.67 4.09 -0.19
CA VAL A 74 5.15 3.93 -1.54
C VAL A 74 5.87 4.90 -2.47
N GLN A 75 6.26 4.40 -3.63
CA GLN A 75 6.80 5.18 -4.73
C GLN A 75 5.94 4.94 -5.97
N LEU A 76 5.54 6.02 -6.65
CA LEU A 76 4.82 5.94 -7.91
C LEU A 76 5.72 5.28 -8.96
N GLY A 77 5.21 4.19 -9.56
CA GLY A 77 5.76 3.62 -10.80
C GLY A 77 5.46 4.58 -11.95
N ARG A 78 6.29 4.51 -13.00
CA ARG A 78 6.05 5.25 -14.24
C ARG A 78 5.02 4.54 -15.09
#